data_AF-A0A395LGG9-F1
#
_entry.id   AF-A0A395LGG9-F1
#
_cell.length_a   1.000
_cell.length_b   1.000
_cell.length_c   1.000
_cell.angle_alpha   90.00
_cell.angle_beta   90.00
_cell.angle_gamma   90.00
#
_symmetry.space_group_name_H-M   'P 1'
#
loop_
_entity.id
_entity.type
_entity.pdbx_description
1 polymer ?
#
loop_
_entity_poly.entity_id
_entity_poly.type
_entity_poly.pdbx_seq_one_letter_code
_entity_poly.pdbx_strand_id
1 'polypeptide(L)'
;MAAARDCAEATTGGAIDTQALEAQGWSAAKIRAEGETIETPLRIFGKAGDSPMMLISPLTDGSPEGCVLTGSLQRLADFEAISAAFENAFEATGKKADDRYFRIGKDIAILSPTGSRTEPSFRVAVLELGDSE
;
A
#
# COMPACT_ATOMS: atom_id res chain seq x y z
N MET A 1 8.97 1.37 3.96
CA MET A 1 9.58 1.00 2.66
C MET A 1 9.55 -0.50 2.41
N ALA A 2 10.00 -1.34 3.35
CA ALA A 2 9.86 -2.80 3.24
C ALA A 2 8.42 -3.22 2.89
N ALA A 3 7.42 -2.66 3.58
CA ALA A 3 6.01 -2.90 3.25
C ALA A 3 5.62 -2.63 1.79
N ALA A 4 6.23 -1.64 1.12
CA ALA A 4 5.95 -1.37 -0.30
C ALA A 4 6.63 -2.38 -1.24
N ARG A 5 7.78 -2.95 -0.83
CA ARG A 5 8.42 -4.07 -1.54
C ARG A 5 7.60 -5.34 -1.37
N ASP A 6 7.20 -5.66 -0.14
CA ASP A 6 6.29 -6.77 0.19
C ASP A 6 5.02 -6.69 -0.69
N CYS A 7 4.44 -5.50 -0.83
CA CYS A 7 3.31 -5.18 -1.70
C CYS A 7 3.58 -5.51 -3.18
N ALA A 8 4.69 -5.00 -3.73
CA ALA A 8 5.06 -5.20 -5.14
C ALA A 8 5.37 -6.67 -5.44
N GLU A 9 6.10 -7.35 -4.55
CA GLU A 9 6.44 -8.78 -4.68
C GLU A 9 5.20 -9.67 -4.63
N ALA A 10 4.19 -9.31 -3.84
CA ALA A 10 2.93 -10.02 -3.77
C ALA A 10 1.98 -9.71 -4.94
N THR A 11 2.23 -8.65 -5.72
CA THR A 11 1.39 -8.28 -6.86
C THR A 11 1.85 -9.03 -8.10
N THR A 12 1.08 -10.04 -8.53
CA THR A 12 1.43 -10.87 -9.70
C THR A 12 0.24 -11.08 -10.62
N GLY A 13 0.35 -10.67 -11.88
CA GLY A 13 -0.62 -10.99 -12.92
C GLY A 13 -2.01 -10.45 -12.63
N GLY A 14 -2.08 -9.25 -12.04
CA GLY A 14 -3.34 -8.61 -11.65
C GLY A 14 -4.05 -9.20 -10.43
N ALA A 15 -3.40 -10.09 -9.67
CA ALA A 15 -3.88 -10.61 -8.38
C ALA A 15 -2.84 -10.42 -7.28
N ILE A 16 -3.27 -10.41 -6.02
CA ILE A 16 -2.35 -10.38 -4.87
C ILE A 16 -2.19 -11.77 -4.24
N ASP A 17 -0.95 -12.28 -4.19
CA ASP A 17 -0.59 -13.51 -3.49
C ASP A 17 -0.54 -13.29 -1.97
N THR A 18 -1.63 -13.64 -1.30
CA THR A 18 -1.73 -13.51 0.16
C THR A 18 -0.88 -14.51 0.93
N GLN A 19 -0.51 -15.65 0.34
CA GLN A 19 0.37 -16.62 1.01
C GLN A 19 1.80 -16.07 1.08
N ALA A 20 2.25 -15.38 0.02
CA ALA A 20 3.53 -14.68 0.02
C ALA A 20 3.57 -13.60 1.12
N LEU A 21 2.50 -12.82 1.29
CA LEU A 21 2.39 -11.83 2.36
C LEU A 21 2.45 -12.47 3.76
N GLU A 22 1.74 -13.56 3.98
CA GLU A 22 1.78 -14.29 5.26
C GLU A 22 3.18 -14.85 5.55
N ALA A 23 3.88 -15.38 4.54
CA ALA A 23 5.26 -15.83 4.67
C ALA A 23 6.24 -14.69 5.00
N GLN A 24 5.93 -13.46 4.56
CA GLN A 24 6.65 -12.24 4.91
C GLN A 24 6.25 -11.67 6.29
N GLY A 25 5.40 -12.36 7.05
CA GLY A 25 5.00 -12.00 8.41
C GLY A 25 3.80 -11.05 8.49
N TRP A 26 3.07 -10.85 7.40
CA TRP A 26 1.77 -10.18 7.45
C TRP A 26 0.71 -11.12 8.02
N SER A 27 -0.33 -10.55 8.62
CA SER A 27 -1.46 -11.29 9.18
C SER A 27 -2.76 -10.66 8.74
N ALA A 28 -3.66 -11.46 8.18
CA ALA A 28 -4.99 -11.01 7.80
C ALA A 28 -5.80 -10.60 9.04
N ALA A 29 -6.34 -9.39 9.03
CA ALA A 29 -7.28 -8.93 10.02
C ALA A 29 -8.64 -9.60 9.79
N LYS A 30 -9.30 -9.97 10.89
CA LYS A 30 -10.67 -10.49 10.87
C LYS A 30 -11.63 -9.38 11.28
N ILE A 31 -12.57 -9.06 10.40
CA ILE A 31 -13.63 -8.09 10.71
C ILE A 31 -14.73 -8.83 11.46
N ARG A 32 -15.16 -8.27 12.59
CA ARG A 32 -16.28 -8.79 13.37
C ARG A 32 -17.42 -7.79 13.42
N ALA A 33 -18.64 -8.25 13.14
CA ALA A 33 -19.87 -7.51 13.36
C ALA A 33 -20.75 -8.34 14.28
N GLU A 34 -21.27 -7.73 15.34
CA GLU A 34 -22.17 -8.40 16.31
C GLU A 34 -21.57 -9.68 16.95
N GLY A 35 -20.24 -9.77 17.02
CA GLY A 35 -19.53 -10.91 17.59
C GLY A 35 -19.18 -12.01 16.57
N GLU A 36 -19.75 -11.97 15.37
CA GLU A 36 -19.47 -12.91 14.29
C GLU A 36 -18.41 -12.38 13.33
N THR A 37 -17.62 -13.28 12.75
CA THR A 37 -16.64 -12.90 11.71
C THR A 37 -17.37 -12.75 10.39
N ILE A 38 -17.21 -11.60 9.74
CA ILE A 38 -17.82 -11.33 8.44
C ILE A 38 -16.76 -11.37 7.33
N GLU A 39 -17.12 -11.92 6.18
CA GLU A 39 -16.30 -11.84 4.97
C GLU A 39 -16.55 -10.52 4.26
N THR A 40 -15.47 -9.85 3.86
CA THR A 40 -15.52 -8.60 3.12
C THR A 40 -14.67 -8.70 1.86
N PRO A 41 -15.07 -8.05 0.75
CA PRO A 41 -14.26 -8.00 -0.46
C PRO A 41 -12.94 -7.23 -0.24
N LEU A 42 -12.90 -6.36 0.77
CA LEU A 42 -11.69 -5.73 1.25
C LEU A 42 -10.93 -6.70 2.17
N ARG A 43 -9.70 -7.04 1.81
CA ARG A 43 -8.80 -7.79 2.69
C ARG A 43 -7.83 -6.82 3.36
N ILE A 44 -7.67 -6.93 4.68
CA ILE A 44 -6.82 -6.05 5.48
C ILE A 44 -5.71 -6.90 6.08
N PHE A 45 -4.47 -6.47 5.97
CA PHE A 45 -3.30 -7.12 6.54
C PHE A 45 -2.54 -6.15 7.45
N GLY A 46 -2.08 -6.65 8.59
CA GLY A 46 -1.16 -5.95 9.49
C GLY A 46 0.10 -6.77 9.73
N LYS A 47 1.20 -6.11 10.08
CA LYS A 47 2.49 -6.76 10.41
C LYS A 47 2.85 -6.37 11.85
N ALA A 48 3.23 -7.34 12.67
CA ALA A 48 3.45 -7.11 14.10
C ALA A 48 4.58 -6.08 14.31
N GLY A 49 4.32 -5.07 15.15
CA GLY A 49 5.32 -4.08 15.57
C GLY A 49 5.34 -2.75 14.80
N ASP A 50 4.59 -2.58 13.71
CA ASP A 50 4.54 -1.27 13.02
C ASP A 50 3.31 -1.05 12.11
N SER A 51 2.93 0.23 11.98
CA SER A 51 2.20 0.78 10.82
C SER A 51 3.16 0.84 9.62
N PRO A 52 2.75 0.49 8.38
CA PRO A 52 1.41 0.67 7.81
C PRO A 52 0.55 -0.60 7.74
N MET A 53 -0.77 -0.42 7.68
CA MET A 53 -1.72 -1.46 7.29
C MET A 53 -1.73 -1.62 5.77
N MET A 54 -1.92 -2.83 5.28
CA MET A 54 -2.10 -3.12 3.86
C MET A 54 -3.56 -3.45 3.59
N LEU A 55 -4.12 -2.79 2.59
CA LEU A 55 -5.46 -2.99 2.08
C LEU A 55 -5.34 -3.60 0.69
N ILE A 56 -5.99 -4.73 0.48
CA ILE A 56 -6.13 -5.35 -0.84
C ILE A 56 -7.60 -5.26 -1.20
N SER A 57 -7.89 -4.52 -2.26
CA SER A 57 -9.23 -4.41 -2.81
C SER A 57 -9.17 -4.77 -4.30
N PRO A 58 -10.17 -5.51 -4.82
CA PRO A 58 -10.44 -5.42 -6.24
C PRO A 58 -10.78 -3.96 -6.54
N LEU A 59 -10.01 -3.30 -7.41
CA LEU A 59 -10.40 -2.02 -7.96
C LEU A 59 -11.68 -2.28 -8.78
N THR A 60 -12.77 -1.57 -8.46
CA THR A 60 -14.10 -1.82 -9.02
C THR A 60 -14.16 -1.42 -10.49
N ASP A 61 -13.87 -2.35 -11.41
CA ASP A 61 -14.11 -2.29 -12.87
C ASP A 61 -13.32 -3.32 -13.71
N GLY A 62 -12.69 -4.33 -13.11
CA GLY A 62 -11.82 -5.27 -13.85
C GLY A 62 -10.39 -4.74 -14.04
N SER A 63 -10.06 -3.62 -13.39
CA SER A 63 -8.67 -3.23 -13.15
C SER A 63 -7.94 -4.26 -12.27
N PRO A 64 -6.62 -4.46 -12.46
CA PRO A 64 -5.83 -5.40 -11.66
C PRO A 64 -5.97 -5.12 -10.15
N GLU A 65 -5.98 -6.17 -9.33
CA GLU A 65 -5.92 -6.02 -7.87
C GLU A 65 -4.63 -5.26 -7.52
N GLY A 66 -4.77 -4.12 -6.86
CA GLY A 66 -3.66 -3.32 -6.35
C GLY A 66 -3.62 -3.37 -4.84
N CYS A 67 -2.43 -3.30 -4.27
CA CYS A 67 -2.26 -3.20 -2.84
C CYS A 67 -2.07 -1.73 -2.43
N VAL A 68 -2.80 -1.32 -1.40
CA VAL A 68 -2.75 0.04 -0.84
C VAL A 68 -2.26 -0.03 0.59
N LEU A 69 -1.10 0.54 0.85
CA LEU A 69 -0.60 0.73 2.20
C LEU A 69 -1.17 2.02 2.77
N THR A 70 -1.59 2.02 4.03
CA THR A 70 -2.02 3.22 4.74
C THR A 70 -1.34 3.31 6.09
N GLY A 71 -0.96 4.52 6.50
CA GLY A 71 -0.34 4.76 7.79
C GLY A 71 -0.64 6.16 8.32
N SER A 72 -0.70 6.26 9.64
CA SER A 72 -0.86 7.54 10.35
C SER A 72 0.46 8.31 10.37
N LEU A 73 0.38 9.63 10.26
CA LEU A 73 1.48 10.54 10.53
C LEU A 73 1.25 11.21 11.89
N GLN A 74 2.31 11.59 12.58
CA GLN A 74 2.15 12.46 13.75
C GLN A 74 1.86 13.89 13.32
N ARG A 75 2.50 14.36 12.25
CA ARG A 75 2.32 15.69 11.65
C ARG A 75 2.42 15.61 10.13
N LEU A 76 1.78 16.54 9.43
CA LEU A 76 1.89 16.65 7.96
C LEU A 76 3.33 16.78 7.47
N ALA A 77 4.20 17.46 8.23
CA ALA A 77 5.62 17.61 7.88
C ALA A 77 6.38 16.27 7.83
N ASP A 78 5.90 15.24 8.52
CA ASP A 78 6.52 13.92 8.52
C ASP A 78 6.31 13.20 7.15
N PHE A 79 5.37 13.68 6.32
CA PHE A 79 5.19 13.19 4.95
C PHE A 79 6.44 13.38 4.10
N GLU A 80 7.11 14.54 4.20
CA GLU A 80 8.33 14.79 3.41
C GLU A 80 9.48 13.88 3.86
N ALA A 81 9.54 13.49 5.13
CA ALA A 81 10.51 12.51 5.61
C ALA A 81 10.23 11.11 5.02
N ILE A 82 8.96 10.71 4.89
CA ILE A 82 8.59 9.47 4.20
C ILE A 82 8.92 9.56 2.71
N SER A 83 8.63 10.69 2.05
CA SER A 83 8.97 10.92 0.64
C SER A 83 10.47 10.76 0.40
N ALA A 84 11.30 11.41 1.22
CA ALA A 84 12.76 11.29 1.14
C ALA A 84 13.23 9.86 1.39
N ALA A 85 12.60 9.13 2.31
CA ALA A 85 12.90 7.71 2.51
C ALA A 85 12.59 6.89 1.25
N PHE A 86 11.43 7.12 0.61
CA PHE A 86 11.08 6.49 -0.66
C PHE A 86 12.06 6.83 -1.78
N GLU A 87 12.48 8.09 -1.92
CA GLU A 87 13.50 8.53 -2.87
C GLU A 87 14.85 7.83 -2.66
N ASN A 88 15.22 7.52 -1.41
CA ASN A 88 16.43 6.76 -1.11
C ASN A 88 16.30 5.27 -1.44
N ALA A 89 15.08 4.72 -1.42
CA ALA A 89 14.83 3.30 -1.63
C ALA A 89 14.46 2.94 -3.08
N PHE A 90 13.91 3.89 -3.84
CA PHE A 90 13.28 3.67 -5.13
C PHE A 90 13.58 4.82 -6.10
N GLU A 91 13.56 4.55 -7.40
CA GLU A 91 13.77 5.58 -8.40
C GLU A 91 12.54 6.50 -8.49
N ALA A 92 12.73 7.79 -8.24
CA ALA A 92 11.67 8.78 -8.42
C ALA A 92 11.37 8.98 -9.90
N THR A 93 10.12 8.75 -10.31
CA THR A 93 9.68 8.88 -11.71
C THR A 93 8.93 10.18 -11.96
N GLY A 94 8.52 10.90 -10.91
CA GLY A 94 7.90 12.21 -11.02
C GLY A 94 7.07 12.62 -9.82
N LYS A 95 6.43 13.78 -9.94
CA LYS A 95 5.51 14.36 -8.97
C LYS A 95 4.34 15.00 -9.71
N LYS A 96 3.12 14.84 -9.18
CA LYS A 96 1.92 15.51 -9.70
C LYS A 96 1.04 15.93 -8.52
N ALA A 97 0.73 17.22 -8.44
CA ALA A 97 0.12 17.80 -7.23
C ALA A 97 0.92 17.38 -5.98
N ASP A 98 0.26 16.74 -5.01
CA ASP A 98 0.90 16.24 -3.79
C ASP A 98 1.39 14.79 -3.89
N ASP A 99 1.08 14.09 -4.98
CA ASP A 99 1.50 12.71 -5.21
C ASP A 99 2.96 12.62 -5.66
N ARG A 100 3.68 11.63 -5.12
CA ARG A 100 5.05 11.26 -5.49
C ARG A 100 5.03 9.89 -6.15
N TYR A 101 5.70 9.76 -7.29
CA TYR A 101 5.69 8.55 -8.10
C TYR A 101 7.09 7.92 -8.08
N PHE A 102 7.12 6.61 -7.85
CA PHE A 102 8.35 5.84 -7.71
C PHE A 102 8.27 4.54 -8.52
N ARG A 103 9.40 4.13 -9.09
CA ARG A 103 9.58 2.81 -9.71
C ARG A 103 9.93 1.79 -8.64
N ILE A 104 9.18 0.69 -8.56
CA ILE A 104 9.50 -0.46 -7.71
C ILE A 104 9.57 -1.71 -8.60
N GLY A 105 10.77 -2.08 -9.05
CA GLY A 105 10.91 -3.15 -10.04
C GLY A 105 10.20 -2.78 -11.35
N LYS A 106 9.25 -3.61 -11.78
CA LYS A 106 8.39 -3.34 -12.95
C LYS A 106 7.17 -2.46 -12.61
N ASP A 107 6.87 -2.29 -11.31
CA ASP A 107 5.66 -1.63 -10.84
C ASP A 107 5.87 -0.14 -10.55
N ILE A 108 4.77 0.57 -10.33
CA ILE A 108 4.76 1.96 -9.86
C ILE A 108 4.13 2.03 -8.47
N ALA A 109 4.81 2.74 -7.58
CA ALA A 109 4.25 3.17 -6.31
C ALA A 109 3.89 4.67 -6.36
N ILE A 110 2.68 4.98 -5.90
CA ILE A 110 2.16 6.33 -5.75
C ILE A 110 2.03 6.61 -4.26
N LEU A 111 2.90 7.47 -3.74
CA LEU A 111 2.84 7.96 -2.36
C LEU A 111 2.04 9.26 -2.33
N SER A 112 0.91 9.26 -1.61
CA SER A 112 0.04 10.43 -1.44
C SER A 112 -0.10 10.81 0.03
N PRO A 113 -0.09 12.10 0.39
CA PRO A 113 -0.57 12.54 1.69
C PRO A 113 -2.09 12.41 1.72
N THR A 114 -2.63 11.98 2.85
CA THR A 114 -4.07 11.76 3.07
C THR A 114 -4.46 12.21 4.48
N GLY A 115 -5.74 12.07 4.82
CA GLY A 115 -6.26 12.46 6.13
C GLY A 115 -6.48 13.96 6.24
N SER A 116 -6.47 14.45 7.48
CA SER A 116 -6.78 15.86 7.80
C SER A 116 -5.59 16.54 8.50
N ARG A 117 -5.72 17.84 8.79
CA ARG A 117 -4.68 18.57 9.54
C ARG A 117 -4.52 18.06 10.97
N THR A 118 -5.59 17.53 11.57
CA THR A 118 -5.62 17.00 12.94
C THR A 118 -5.34 15.50 13.01
N GLU A 119 -5.58 14.78 11.91
CA GLU A 119 -5.31 13.35 11.77
C GLU A 119 -4.59 13.10 10.43
N PRO A 120 -3.31 13.51 10.32
CA PRO A 120 -2.58 13.38 9.08
C PRO A 120 -2.23 11.90 8.82
N SER A 121 -2.26 11.50 7.56
CA SER A 121 -2.00 10.12 7.14
C SER A 121 -1.31 10.10 5.78
N PHE A 122 -0.86 8.93 5.36
CA PHE A 122 -0.37 8.71 4.00
C PHE A 122 -0.96 7.42 3.44
N ARG A 123 -0.98 7.33 2.12
CA ARG A 123 -1.19 6.07 1.41
C ARG A 123 -0.09 5.82 0.41
N VAL A 124 0.19 4.55 0.13
CA VAL A 124 1.01 4.10 -0.98
C VAL A 124 0.20 3.12 -1.79
N ALA A 125 -0.18 3.49 -3.01
CA ALA A 125 -0.80 2.56 -3.95
C ALA A 125 0.30 1.96 -4.83
N VAL A 126 0.41 0.64 -4.86
CA VAL A 126 1.30 -0.08 -5.78
C VAL A 126 0.45 -0.68 -6.89
N LEU A 127 0.83 -0.36 -8.12
CA LEU A 127 0.12 -0.76 -9.33
C LEU A 127 1.10 -1.45 -10.28
N GLU A 128 0.70 -2.60 -10.78
CA GLU A 128 1.40 -3.26 -11.88
C GLU A 128 1.25 -2.39 -13.14
N LEU A 129 2.37 -1.90 -13.66
CA LEU A 129 2.41 -1.47 -15.05
C LEU A 129 2.49 -2.77 -15.84
N GLY A 130 1.38 -3.18 -16.45
CA GLY A 130 1.39 -4.32 -17.36
C GLY A 130 2.55 -4.16 -18.37
N ASP A 131 3.14 -5.28 -18.78
CA ASP A 131 4.16 -5.27 -19.83
C ASP A 131 3.60 -4.48 -21.01
N SER A 132 4.23 -3.36 -21.33
CA SER A 132 3.91 -2.63 -22.56
C SER A 132 4.43 -3.51 -23.70
N GLU A 133 3.58 -4.39 -24.22
CA GLU A 133 3.78 -5.05 -25.52
C GLU A 133 3.92 -4.02 -26.64
#